data_AF-A0AAD5KA98-F1
#
_entry.id   AF-A0AAD5KA98-F1
#
_cell.length_a   1.000
_cell.length_b   1.000
_cell.length_c   1.000
_cell.angle_alpha   90.00
_cell.angle_beta   90.00
_cell.angle_gamma   90.00
#
_symmetry.space_group_name_H-M   'P 1'
#
loop_
_entity.id
_entity.type
_entity.pdbx_description
1 polymer ?
#
loop_
_entity_poly.entity_id
_entity_poly.type
_entity_poly.pdbx_seq_one_letter_code
_entity_poly.pdbx_strand_id
1 'polypeptide(L)'
;MLPLEIIDHILSFVDYLELYRYRQVSHIWRRLTEQRIFDNARHDPLILAHDGDQKLSLVAHNFDAIHKVIEFRPRKGTLFVAKNDTFPPSIFARMVKLFFEPWKRVSMPGGLPAKYYYKNGKKESMTLPDNYNPAFEQRYMLPVSSNIHTTEYEPHLIAKRGIIVSFSYVHRPNIQQQRRELERQIIAENDNNGLLPINQRGYPASITATTPWLPRQCGIQVHWVKASLAWVISGFHPYVSVPPLYPEIYDHLQAVLGDKYRIFRYDVYSEPITKYILQQQDNGNGGDGDDDSILPKDLVNFLRTYIEDDDLSIESRLSQVERMLEQENIDPRVLWKYRFVRYGIVTNFAPGNSRDAIITRILAAEKRVQQEKQSIIKQYNDATALT
;
A
#
# COMPACT_ATOMS: atom_id res chain seq x y z
N MET A 1 -10.22 -43.06 2.90
CA MET A 1 -9.69 -41.68 2.99
C MET A 1 -8.40 -41.63 2.21
N LEU A 2 -8.16 -40.58 1.42
CA LEU A 2 -6.88 -40.38 0.74
C LEU A 2 -5.80 -40.01 1.78
N PRO A 3 -4.58 -40.56 1.72
CA PRO A 3 -3.43 -40.12 2.52
C PRO A 3 -3.14 -38.62 2.31
N LEU A 4 -2.67 -37.94 3.37
CA LEU A 4 -2.41 -36.49 3.34
C LEU A 4 -1.30 -36.13 2.35
N GLU A 5 -0.35 -37.03 2.14
CA GLU A 5 0.77 -36.90 1.21
C GLU A 5 0.27 -36.85 -0.24
N ILE A 6 -0.76 -37.65 -0.56
CA ILE A 6 -1.39 -37.62 -1.89
C ILE A 6 -2.13 -36.30 -2.09
N ILE A 7 -2.80 -35.80 -1.05
CA ILE A 7 -3.49 -34.50 -1.13
C ILE A 7 -2.47 -33.38 -1.31
N ASP A 8 -1.40 -33.31 -0.52
CA ASP A 8 -0.34 -32.31 -0.69
C ASP A 8 0.30 -32.38 -2.09
N HIS A 9 0.53 -33.59 -2.60
CA HIS A 9 1.00 -33.78 -3.97
C HIS A 9 0.02 -33.22 -5.00
N ILE A 10 -1.29 -33.47 -4.86
CA ILE A 10 -2.31 -32.88 -5.74
C ILE A 10 -2.25 -31.35 -5.66
N LEU A 11 -2.21 -30.79 -4.45
CA LEU A 11 -2.15 -29.34 -4.23
C LEU A 11 -0.87 -28.71 -4.79
N SER A 12 0.21 -29.47 -4.98
CA SER A 12 1.45 -28.97 -5.58
C SER A 12 1.33 -28.55 -7.05
N PHE A 13 0.31 -29.05 -7.75
CA PHE A 13 0.04 -28.73 -9.16
C PHE A 13 -1.00 -27.60 -9.34
N VAL A 14 -1.51 -27.07 -8.24
CA VAL A 14 -2.65 -26.16 -8.21
C VAL A 14 -2.14 -24.73 -8.05
N ASP A 15 -2.75 -23.78 -8.76
CA ASP A 15 -2.36 -22.38 -8.68
C ASP A 15 -2.82 -21.70 -7.37
N TYR A 16 -2.33 -20.49 -7.09
CA TYR A 16 -2.66 -19.76 -5.86
C TYR A 16 -4.17 -19.50 -5.69
N LEU A 17 -4.92 -19.33 -6.78
CA LEU A 17 -6.37 -19.09 -6.72
C LEU A 17 -7.10 -20.36 -6.32
N GLU A 18 -6.83 -21.44 -7.04
CA GLU A 18 -7.49 -22.72 -6.82
C GLU A 18 -7.16 -23.24 -5.42
N LEU A 19 -5.90 -23.07 -4.96
CA LEU A 19 -5.51 -23.31 -3.57
C LEU A 19 -6.38 -22.52 -2.59
N TYR A 20 -6.64 -21.23 -2.85
CA TYR A 20 -7.52 -20.43 -2.00
C TYR A 20 -8.97 -20.91 -2.01
N ARG A 21 -9.50 -21.30 -3.17
CA ARG A 21 -10.88 -21.83 -3.29
C ARG A 21 -11.03 -23.14 -2.53
N TYR A 22 -10.04 -24.01 -2.61
CA TYR A 22 -10.01 -25.29 -1.91
C TYR A 22 -10.02 -25.17 -0.38
N ARG A 23 -9.70 -23.99 0.18
CA ARG A 23 -9.88 -23.71 1.62
C ARG A 23 -11.32 -23.84 2.12
N GLN A 24 -12.30 -23.81 1.20
CA GLN A 24 -13.72 -23.93 1.51
C GLN A 24 -14.19 -25.39 1.59
N VAL A 25 -13.39 -26.36 1.14
CA VAL A 25 -13.79 -27.78 1.06
C VAL A 25 -13.88 -28.42 2.44
N SER A 26 -12.84 -28.29 3.27
CA SER A 26 -12.81 -28.82 4.64
C SER A 26 -11.74 -28.12 5.48
N HIS A 27 -11.78 -28.29 6.80
CA HIS A 27 -10.74 -27.75 7.70
C HIS A 27 -9.35 -28.32 7.41
N ILE A 28 -9.25 -29.60 7.02
CA ILE A 28 -7.97 -30.24 6.66
C ILE A 28 -7.42 -29.63 5.38
N TRP A 29 -8.24 -29.56 4.33
CA TRP A 29 -7.86 -28.95 3.05
C TRP A 29 -7.48 -27.48 3.22
N ARG A 30 -8.20 -26.75 4.07
CA ARG A 30 -7.86 -25.36 4.43
C ARG A 30 -6.45 -25.25 4.98
N ARG A 31 -6.08 -26.07 5.97
CA ARG A 31 -4.74 -26.02 6.56
C ARG A 31 -3.65 -26.38 5.54
N LEU A 32 -3.88 -27.42 4.74
CA LEU A 32 -2.92 -27.86 3.71
C LEU A 32 -2.72 -26.82 2.61
N THR A 33 -3.82 -26.25 2.08
CA THR A 33 -3.77 -25.23 1.02
C THR A 33 -3.11 -23.94 1.50
N GLU A 34 -3.41 -23.49 2.72
CA GLU A 34 -2.77 -22.32 3.33
C GLU A 34 -1.26 -22.52 3.52
N GLN A 35 -0.87 -23.68 4.05
CA GLN A 35 0.53 -24.07 4.18
C GLN A 35 1.23 -24.11 2.81
N ARG A 36 0.57 -24.67 1.80
CA ARG A 36 1.09 -24.74 0.43
C ARG A 36 1.29 -23.37 -0.20
N ILE A 37 0.36 -22.43 0.00
CA ILE A 37 0.52 -21.06 -0.48
C ILE A 37 1.75 -20.41 0.16
N PHE A 38 1.96 -20.61 1.46
CA PHE A 38 3.16 -20.12 2.14
C PHE A 38 4.44 -20.76 1.60
N ASP A 39 4.45 -22.08 1.40
CA ASP A 39 5.62 -22.79 0.86
C ASP A 39 5.96 -22.33 -0.56
N ASN A 40 4.96 -22.09 -1.42
CA ASN A 40 5.17 -21.50 -2.73
C ASN A 40 5.76 -20.06 -2.61
N ALA A 41 5.26 -19.26 -1.65
CA ALA A 41 5.76 -17.90 -1.39
C ALA A 41 7.20 -17.85 -0.84
N ARG A 42 7.79 -18.97 -0.41
CA ARG A 42 9.23 -19.05 -0.07
C ARG A 42 10.11 -19.01 -1.31
N HIS A 43 9.63 -19.57 -2.41
CA HIS A 43 10.33 -19.61 -3.69
C HIS A 43 10.08 -18.36 -4.52
N ASP A 44 8.90 -17.77 -4.36
CA ASP A 44 8.46 -16.59 -5.09
C ASP A 44 8.61 -15.31 -4.24
N PRO A 45 9.47 -14.36 -4.64
CA PRO A 45 9.75 -13.19 -3.81
C PRO A 45 8.63 -12.13 -3.86
N LEU A 46 8.47 -11.45 -2.74
CA LEU A 46 7.82 -10.15 -2.66
C LEU A 46 8.85 -9.07 -3.04
N ILE A 47 8.50 -8.20 -3.98
CA ILE A 47 9.39 -7.14 -4.46
C ILE A 47 8.93 -5.80 -3.92
N LEU A 48 9.84 -5.10 -3.25
CA LEU A 48 9.72 -3.69 -2.92
C LEU A 48 10.50 -2.87 -3.95
N ALA A 49 9.80 -2.04 -4.72
CA ALA A 49 10.39 -1.17 -5.72
C ALA A 49 10.29 0.30 -5.33
N HIS A 50 11.38 1.03 -5.53
CA HIS A 50 11.45 2.48 -5.37
C HIS A 50 11.84 3.13 -6.70
N ASP A 51 11.07 4.15 -7.10
CA ASP A 51 11.27 4.98 -8.30
C ASP A 51 11.65 4.21 -9.59
N GLY A 52 11.10 3.01 -9.77
CA GLY A 52 11.30 2.17 -10.96
C GLY A 52 12.63 1.41 -11.04
N ASP A 53 13.71 1.97 -10.48
CA ASP A 53 15.08 1.51 -10.73
C ASP A 53 15.66 0.62 -9.62
N GLN A 54 15.25 0.81 -8.36
CA GLN A 54 15.74 -0.02 -7.25
C GLN A 54 14.68 -1.02 -6.80
N LYS A 55 15.11 -2.28 -6.63
CA LYS A 55 14.26 -3.37 -6.19
C LYS A 55 14.93 -4.12 -5.05
N LEU A 56 14.18 -4.34 -3.97
CA LEU A 56 14.56 -5.21 -2.86
C LEU A 56 13.67 -6.45 -2.90
N SER A 57 14.31 -7.62 -2.89
CA SER A 57 13.63 -8.92 -2.87
C SER A 57 13.48 -9.40 -1.43
N LEU A 58 12.24 -9.66 -1.04
CA LEU A 58 11.82 -10.19 0.25
C LEU A 58 11.31 -11.63 0.04
N VAL A 59 11.66 -12.55 0.93
CA VAL A 59 11.20 -13.94 0.90
C VAL A 59 10.35 -14.27 2.11
N ALA A 60 9.37 -15.16 1.93
CA ALA A 60 8.58 -15.66 3.04
C ALA A 60 9.49 -16.36 4.06
N HIS A 61 9.41 -15.92 5.30
CA HIS A 61 10.23 -16.37 6.42
C HIS A 61 9.40 -17.16 7.43
N ASN A 62 8.26 -16.61 7.84
CA ASN A 62 7.37 -17.20 8.84
C ASN A 62 5.91 -17.18 8.35
N PHE A 63 5.10 -18.12 8.85
CA PHE A 63 3.65 -18.18 8.61
C PHE A 63 2.89 -18.33 9.92
N ASP A 64 2.14 -17.29 10.27
CA ASP A 64 1.16 -17.33 11.33
C ASP A 64 -0.11 -18.00 10.79
N ALA A 65 -0.23 -19.29 11.07
CA ALA A 65 -1.36 -20.10 10.63
C ALA A 65 -2.67 -19.74 11.35
N ILE A 66 -2.64 -19.01 12.48
CA ILE A 66 -3.86 -18.60 13.18
C ILE A 66 -4.45 -17.41 12.44
N HIS A 67 -3.66 -16.34 12.29
CA HIS A 67 -4.09 -15.09 11.67
C HIS A 67 -3.93 -15.06 10.14
N LYS A 68 -3.41 -16.14 9.55
CA LYS A 68 -3.16 -16.29 8.11
C LYS A 68 -2.22 -15.20 7.56
N VAL A 69 -1.16 -14.91 8.31
CA VAL A 69 -0.19 -13.86 7.99
C VAL A 69 1.14 -14.48 7.59
N ILE A 70 1.66 -14.05 6.43
CA ILE A 70 3.00 -14.40 5.97
C ILE A 70 3.93 -13.25 6.29
N GLU A 71 5.02 -13.53 6.98
CA GLU A 71 6.11 -12.59 7.21
C GLU A 71 7.17 -12.75 6.14
N PHE A 72 7.42 -11.69 5.38
CA PHE A 72 8.48 -11.60 4.39
C PHE A 72 9.68 -10.82 4.95
N ARG A 73 10.89 -11.33 4.73
CA ARG A 73 12.14 -10.67 5.15
C ARG A 73 13.09 -10.47 3.97
N PRO A 74 13.93 -9.42 3.96
CA PRO A 74 14.94 -9.26 2.93
C PRO A 74 15.93 -10.43 2.97
N ARG A 75 16.30 -10.97 1.79
CA ARG A 75 17.38 -11.97 1.72
C ARG A 75 18.69 -11.36 2.21
N LYS A 76 19.07 -10.21 1.66
CA LYS A 76 20.18 -9.30 2.03
C LYS A 76 19.91 -7.93 1.41
N GLY A 77 20.47 -6.87 2.01
CA GLY A 77 20.56 -5.54 1.40
C GLY A 77 19.63 -4.48 1.99
N THR A 78 19.91 -3.23 1.62
CA THR A 78 19.17 -2.02 1.99
C THR A 78 18.68 -1.36 0.71
N LEU A 79 17.45 -0.84 0.69
CA LEU A 79 16.91 -0.11 -0.45
C LEU A 79 17.28 1.36 -0.31
N PHE A 80 17.90 1.98 -1.31
CA PHE A 80 18.25 3.40 -1.25
C PHE A 80 17.20 4.24 -1.99
N VAL A 81 16.49 5.10 -1.25
CA VAL A 81 15.37 5.93 -1.72
C VAL A 81 15.81 7.08 -2.63
N ALA A 82 17.11 7.35 -2.72
CA ALA A 82 17.65 8.32 -3.66
C ALA A 82 19.00 7.82 -4.16
N LYS A 83 19.03 7.34 -5.40
CA LYS A 83 20.28 7.10 -6.12
C LYS A 83 20.73 8.33 -6.90
N ASN A 84 19.77 9.16 -7.31
CA ASN A 84 20.02 10.21 -8.28
C ASN A 84 20.37 11.52 -7.57
N ASP A 85 21.52 12.08 -7.92
CA ASP A 85 21.95 13.45 -7.59
C ASP A 85 21.09 14.52 -8.29
N THR A 86 20.00 14.12 -8.98
CA THR A 86 19.07 15.04 -9.62
C THR A 86 18.35 15.87 -8.57
N PHE A 87 18.75 17.13 -8.50
CA PHE A 87 18.07 18.16 -7.74
C PHE A 87 17.12 18.95 -8.65
N PRO A 88 15.86 19.18 -8.24
CA PRO A 88 15.23 18.74 -7.00
C PRO A 88 14.85 17.25 -7.00
N PRO A 89 14.78 16.58 -5.82
CA PRO A 89 14.32 15.20 -5.73
C PRO A 89 12.90 15.07 -6.30
N SER A 90 12.63 13.94 -6.96
CA SER A 90 11.30 13.62 -7.45
C SER A 90 10.28 13.78 -6.32
N ILE A 91 9.14 14.41 -6.60
CA ILE A 91 8.02 14.50 -5.65
C ILE A 91 7.56 13.09 -5.22
N PHE A 92 7.83 12.07 -6.05
CA PHE A 92 7.53 10.67 -5.79
C PHE A 92 8.62 9.94 -4.98
N ALA A 93 9.67 10.62 -4.52
CA ALA A 93 10.76 10.00 -3.76
C ALA A 93 10.28 9.33 -2.46
N ARG A 94 9.12 9.74 -1.92
CA ARG A 94 8.50 9.12 -0.74
C ARG A 94 7.58 7.94 -1.06
N MET A 95 7.43 7.56 -2.33
CA MET A 95 6.58 6.45 -2.73
C MET A 95 7.38 5.18 -2.95
N VAL A 96 6.94 4.11 -2.30
CA VAL A 96 7.40 2.75 -2.58
C VAL A 96 6.25 1.91 -3.11
N LYS A 97 6.56 0.97 -3.99
CA LYS A 97 5.61 0.04 -4.59
C LYS A 97 5.94 -1.37 -4.12
N LEU A 98 4.98 -2.06 -3.51
CA LEU A 98 5.11 -3.48 -3.18
C LEU A 98 4.33 -4.29 -4.22
N PHE A 99 4.93 -5.36 -4.72
CA PHE A 99 4.24 -6.33 -5.55
C PHE A 99 4.82 -7.73 -5.36
N PHE A 100 3.95 -8.74 -5.34
CA PHE A 100 4.37 -10.14 -5.31
C PHE A 100 4.74 -10.59 -6.73
N GLU A 101 5.95 -11.12 -6.93
CA GLU A 101 6.46 -11.42 -8.27
C GLU A 101 5.56 -12.36 -9.11
N PRO A 102 4.98 -13.42 -8.54
CA PRO A 102 4.06 -14.31 -9.24
C PRO A 102 2.88 -13.64 -9.90
N TRP A 103 2.43 -12.50 -9.39
CA TRP A 103 1.32 -11.76 -9.98
C TRP A 103 1.62 -11.46 -11.47
N LYS A 104 2.87 -11.18 -11.83
CA LYS A 104 3.27 -10.90 -13.23
C LYS A 104 3.16 -12.11 -14.16
N ARG A 105 3.26 -13.34 -13.62
CA ARG A 105 3.19 -14.58 -14.41
C ARG A 105 1.75 -14.88 -14.83
N VAL A 106 0.78 -14.37 -14.08
CA VAL A 106 -0.63 -14.54 -14.38
C VAL A 106 -1.04 -13.45 -15.36
N SER A 107 -0.94 -13.78 -16.66
CA SER A 107 -1.85 -13.22 -17.64
C SER A 107 -3.25 -13.51 -17.13
N MET A 108 -4.01 -12.48 -16.70
CA MET A 108 -5.34 -12.62 -16.11
C MET A 108 -6.12 -13.72 -16.85
N PRO A 109 -6.54 -14.81 -16.19
CA PRO A 109 -7.26 -15.89 -16.86
C PRO A 109 -8.64 -15.34 -17.22
N GLY A 110 -8.84 -15.05 -18.50
CA GLY A 110 -9.96 -14.24 -18.99
C GLY A 110 -9.56 -12.90 -19.58
N GLY A 111 -8.26 -12.61 -19.70
CA GLY A 111 -7.75 -11.65 -20.67
C GLY A 111 -8.23 -12.09 -22.04
N LEU A 112 -9.39 -11.57 -22.44
CA LEU A 112 -9.94 -11.69 -23.77
C LEU A 112 -8.76 -11.41 -24.71
N PRO A 113 -8.28 -12.40 -25.48
CA PRO A 113 -6.97 -12.34 -26.14
C PRO A 113 -6.90 -11.10 -26.99
N ALA A 114 -6.25 -10.03 -26.52
CA ALA A 114 -6.33 -8.66 -27.04
C ALA A 114 -7.51 -8.51 -28.02
N LYS A 115 -8.77 -8.68 -27.53
CA LYS A 115 -9.86 -9.08 -28.44
C LYS A 115 -10.04 -8.00 -29.48
N TYR A 116 -9.66 -8.30 -30.72
CA TYR A 116 -9.82 -7.37 -31.79
C TYR A 116 -11.31 -7.28 -32.11
N TYR A 117 -11.86 -6.08 -32.09
CA TYR A 117 -13.18 -5.83 -32.65
C TYR A 117 -13.02 -5.01 -33.93
N TYR A 118 -13.98 -5.16 -34.84
CA TYR A 118 -14.01 -4.38 -36.07
C TYR A 118 -14.80 -3.11 -35.82
N LYS A 119 -14.12 -1.97 -35.69
CA LYS A 119 -14.76 -0.65 -35.67
C LYS A 119 -14.70 -0.08 -37.07
N ASN A 120 -15.85 0.19 -37.68
CA ASN A 120 -15.95 0.73 -39.06
C ASN A 120 -15.14 -0.11 -40.08
N GLY A 121 -15.16 -1.44 -39.96
CA GLY A 121 -14.41 -2.34 -40.84
C GLY A 121 -12.90 -2.42 -40.58
N LYS A 122 -12.35 -1.74 -39.57
CA LYS A 122 -10.94 -1.86 -39.16
C LYS A 122 -10.81 -2.71 -37.90
N LYS A 123 -9.89 -3.67 -37.95
CA LYS A 123 -9.48 -4.50 -36.81
C LYS A 123 -8.69 -3.63 -35.82
N GLU A 124 -9.31 -3.21 -34.72
CA GLU A 124 -8.65 -2.43 -33.66
C GLU A 124 -8.23 -3.37 -32.52
N SER A 125 -7.00 -3.22 -32.00
CA SER A 125 -6.56 -3.97 -30.82
C SER A 125 -7.18 -3.36 -29.57
N MET A 126 -7.96 -4.15 -28.85
CA MET A 126 -8.62 -3.68 -27.65
C MET A 126 -7.72 -3.88 -26.43
N THR A 127 -7.03 -2.82 -26.01
CA THR A 127 -6.55 -2.70 -24.63
C THR A 127 -7.70 -2.22 -23.76
N LEU A 128 -8.64 -3.11 -23.45
CA LEU A 128 -9.62 -2.81 -22.41
C LEU A 128 -8.85 -2.52 -21.10
N PRO A 129 -9.29 -1.54 -20.29
CA PRO A 129 -8.83 -1.38 -18.92
C PRO A 129 -9.08 -2.62 -18.03
N ASP A 130 -9.71 -3.68 -18.55
CA ASP A 130 -10.02 -4.94 -17.86
C ASP A 130 -8.78 -5.69 -17.35
N ASN A 131 -7.59 -5.37 -17.85
CA ASN A 131 -6.32 -5.92 -17.32
C ASN A 131 -5.77 -5.10 -16.15
N TYR A 132 -6.44 -4.01 -15.74
CA TYR A 132 -6.06 -3.27 -14.55
C TYR A 132 -6.40 -4.09 -13.32
N ASN A 133 -5.35 -4.60 -12.67
CA ASN A 133 -5.50 -5.24 -11.39
C ASN A 133 -5.01 -4.28 -10.29
N PRO A 134 -5.92 -3.74 -9.46
CA PRO A 134 -5.61 -2.76 -8.42
C PRO A 134 -4.54 -3.21 -7.43
N ALA A 135 -4.35 -4.52 -7.22
CA ALA A 135 -3.32 -5.02 -6.33
C ALA A 135 -1.90 -4.73 -6.85
N PHE A 136 -1.70 -4.66 -8.17
CA PHE A 136 -0.39 -4.34 -8.74
C PHE A 136 0.03 -2.90 -8.55
N GLU A 137 -0.89 -1.96 -8.36
CA GLU A 137 -0.56 -0.53 -8.28
C GLU A 137 -0.55 0.02 -6.86
N GLN A 138 -0.62 -0.85 -5.85
CA GLN A 138 -0.53 -0.42 -4.46
C GLN A 138 0.80 0.28 -4.20
N ARG A 139 0.71 1.54 -3.79
CA ARG A 139 1.84 2.37 -3.39
C ARG A 139 1.68 2.78 -1.94
N TYR A 140 2.81 2.90 -1.27
CA TYR A 140 2.89 3.26 0.13
C TYR A 140 3.70 4.54 0.23
N MET A 141 3.15 5.48 0.98
CA MET A 141 3.83 6.73 1.27
C MET A 141 4.66 6.54 2.53
N LEU A 142 5.96 6.76 2.39
CA LEU A 142 6.89 6.74 3.50
C LEU A 142 6.62 7.97 4.39
N PRO A 143 6.59 7.81 5.73
CA PRO A 143 6.48 8.93 6.66
C PRO A 143 7.64 9.92 6.46
N VAL A 144 7.49 11.09 7.04
CA VAL A 144 8.56 12.08 7.05
C VAL A 144 9.54 11.67 8.14
N SER A 145 10.85 11.66 7.85
CA SER A 145 11.86 11.63 8.90
C SER A 145 11.87 13.01 9.59
N SER A 146 10.94 13.22 10.52
CA SER A 146 10.78 14.49 11.24
C SER A 146 11.86 14.69 12.31
N ASN A 147 12.47 13.60 12.78
CA ASN A 147 13.47 13.63 13.83
C ASN A 147 14.86 13.32 13.28
N ILE A 148 15.65 14.39 13.15
CA ILE A 148 17.10 14.34 12.87
C ILE A 148 17.87 13.71 14.06
N HIS A 149 17.20 13.45 15.19
CA HIS A 149 17.80 12.94 16.44
C HIS A 149 17.28 11.57 16.89
N THR A 150 16.30 10.98 16.21
CA THR A 150 15.94 9.58 16.50
C THR A 150 17.12 8.70 16.11
N THR A 151 17.55 7.84 17.03
CA THR A 151 18.62 6.87 16.83
C THR A 151 18.45 6.17 15.48
N GLU A 152 19.55 5.96 14.75
CA GLU A 152 19.62 5.51 13.34
C GLU A 152 18.91 4.18 13.01
N TYR A 153 18.17 3.59 13.96
CA TYR A 153 17.56 2.28 13.88
C TYR A 153 16.15 2.19 14.47
N GLU A 154 15.47 3.31 14.77
CA GLU A 154 14.08 3.22 15.23
C GLU A 154 13.20 2.66 14.11
N PRO A 155 12.46 1.56 14.35
CA PRO A 155 11.60 0.97 13.34
C PRO A 155 10.32 1.79 13.20
N HIS A 156 10.08 2.23 11.98
CA HIS A 156 8.82 2.82 11.53
C HIS A 156 7.92 1.74 10.94
N LEU A 157 6.62 2.00 11.02
CA LEU A 157 5.59 1.12 10.47
C LEU A 157 4.72 1.86 9.45
N ILE A 158 4.45 1.19 8.34
CA ILE A 158 3.38 1.60 7.41
C ILE A 158 2.38 0.45 7.33
N ALA A 159 1.13 0.73 7.66
CA ALA A 159 0.05 -0.23 7.57
C ALA A 159 -0.97 0.14 6.48
N LYS A 160 -1.56 -0.88 5.88
CA LYS A 160 -2.74 -0.83 5.03
C LYS A 160 -3.52 -2.14 5.20
N ARG A 161 -4.69 -2.23 4.57
CA ARG A 161 -5.48 -3.47 4.52
C ARG A 161 -4.62 -4.65 4.08
N GLY A 162 -4.53 -5.65 4.96
CA GLY A 162 -3.81 -6.89 4.76
C GLY A 162 -2.29 -6.78 4.67
N ILE A 163 -1.68 -5.65 5.02
CA ILE A 163 -0.22 -5.52 4.95
C ILE A 163 0.34 -4.50 5.96
N ILE A 164 1.44 -4.87 6.60
CA ILE A 164 2.25 -4.00 7.46
C ILE A 164 3.71 -4.10 7.02
N VAL A 165 4.35 -2.97 6.84
CA VAL A 165 5.76 -2.83 6.45
C VAL A 165 6.52 -2.23 7.62
N SER A 166 7.57 -2.90 8.08
CA SER A 166 8.51 -2.37 9.07
C SER A 166 9.83 -2.02 8.41
N PHE A 167 10.32 -0.80 8.68
CA PHE A 167 11.56 -0.30 8.11
C PHE A 167 12.19 0.78 8.99
N SER A 168 13.46 1.08 8.77
CA SER A 168 14.17 2.20 9.40
C SER A 168 14.89 3.05 8.34
N TYR A 169 15.17 4.30 8.71
CA TYR A 169 15.95 5.21 7.86
C TYR A 169 17.44 5.05 8.15
N VAL A 170 18.18 4.56 7.18
CA VAL A 170 19.65 4.46 7.25
C VAL A 170 20.26 5.72 6.68
N HIS A 171 20.98 6.46 7.51
CA HIS A 171 21.73 7.64 7.10
C HIS A 171 23.14 7.22 6.67
N ARG A 172 23.63 7.76 5.54
CA ARG A 172 25.05 7.62 5.21
C ARG A 172 25.85 8.65 6.01
N PRO A 173 26.98 8.27 6.63
CA PRO A 173 27.76 9.16 7.50
C PRO A 173 28.29 10.43 6.80
N ASN A 174 28.54 10.38 5.48
CA ASN A 174 28.99 11.55 4.70
C ASN A 174 27.89 12.62 4.44
N ILE A 175 26.62 12.32 4.73
CA ILE A 175 25.50 13.24 4.43
C ILE A 175 25.50 14.45 5.36
N GLN A 176 25.92 14.29 6.62
CA GLN A 176 25.95 15.43 7.55
C GLN A 176 27.00 16.48 7.12
N GLN A 177 28.12 16.07 6.53
CA GLN A 177 29.13 16.99 6.02
C GLN A 177 28.65 17.70 4.75
N GLN A 178 28.14 16.96 3.77
CA GLN A 178 27.60 17.54 2.53
C GLN A 178 26.41 18.48 2.78
N ARG A 179 25.56 18.19 3.78
CA ARG A 179 24.47 19.07 4.17
C ARG A 179 24.98 20.39 4.75
N ARG A 180 25.97 20.34 5.66
CA ARG A 180 26.58 21.55 6.22
C ARG A 180 27.25 22.40 5.14
N GLU A 181 27.88 21.77 4.14
CA GLU A 181 28.46 22.48 3.00
C GLU A 181 27.41 23.13 2.10
N LEU A 182 26.31 22.44 1.81
CA LEU A 182 25.23 23.00 1.00
C LEU A 182 24.46 24.11 1.72
N GLU A 183 24.17 23.96 3.02
CA GLU A 183 23.56 25.02 3.83
C GLU A 183 24.47 26.26 3.83
N ARG A 184 25.79 26.09 3.94
CA ARG A 184 26.75 27.19 3.78
C ARG A 184 26.72 27.81 2.38
N GLN A 185 26.60 27.01 1.32
CA GLN A 185 26.51 27.52 -0.06
C GLN A 185 25.22 28.32 -0.29
N ILE A 186 24.07 27.83 0.17
CA ILE A 186 22.77 28.53 0.04
C ILE A 186 22.78 29.84 0.83
N ILE A 187 23.32 29.84 2.05
CA ILE A 187 23.48 31.05 2.85
C ILE A 187 24.44 32.03 2.14
N ALA A 188 25.57 31.55 1.63
CA ALA A 188 26.55 32.38 0.91
C ALA A 188 26.03 32.93 -0.43
N GLU A 189 25.16 32.21 -1.14
CA GLU A 189 24.52 32.70 -2.39
C GLU A 189 23.42 33.73 -2.09
N ASN A 190 22.66 33.55 -1.00
CA ASN A 190 21.62 34.51 -0.59
C ASN A 190 22.20 35.80 0.00
N ASP A 191 23.34 35.74 0.69
CA ASP A 191 24.00 36.92 1.25
C ASP A 191 24.69 37.79 0.17
N ASN A 192 25.04 37.23 -1.00
CA ASN A 192 25.72 37.96 -2.07
C ASN A 192 24.80 38.53 -3.16
N ASN A 193 23.56 38.05 -3.27
CA ASN A 193 22.60 38.53 -4.28
C ASN A 193 21.29 38.96 -3.60
N GLY A 194 21.20 40.24 -3.21
CA GLY A 194 20.00 40.87 -2.65
C GLY A 194 18.79 40.99 -3.60
N LEU A 195 18.59 40.05 -4.53
CA LEU A 195 17.45 40.01 -5.45
C LEU A 195 17.01 38.55 -5.69
N LEU A 196 15.76 38.28 -5.35
CA LEU A 196 15.06 37.00 -5.57
C LEU A 196 15.12 36.58 -7.05
N PRO A 197 15.53 35.35 -7.39
CA PRO A 197 15.45 34.86 -8.76
C PRO A 197 14.01 34.41 -9.07
N ILE A 198 13.16 35.38 -9.43
CA ILE A 198 11.98 35.13 -10.24
C ILE A 198 12.48 34.95 -11.67
N ASN A 199 12.58 33.70 -12.14
CA ASN A 199 12.36 33.26 -13.53
C ASN A 199 13.11 31.96 -13.83
N GLN A 200 12.49 30.81 -13.52
CA GLN A 200 12.67 29.62 -14.32
C GLN A 200 11.30 29.04 -14.69
N ARG A 201 11.09 28.94 -16.00
CA ARG A 201 9.84 28.59 -16.68
C ARG A 201 9.42 27.15 -16.36
N GLY A 202 8.12 26.96 -16.08
CA GLY A 202 7.41 25.73 -16.44
C GLY A 202 6.96 24.80 -15.29
N TYR A 203 7.38 25.03 -14.06
CA TYR A 203 6.85 24.33 -12.88
C TYR A 203 6.44 25.36 -11.83
N PRO A 204 5.29 25.19 -11.13
CA PRO A 204 4.88 26.12 -10.10
C PRO A 204 5.95 26.17 -9.00
N ALA A 205 6.68 27.29 -8.93
CA ALA A 205 7.74 27.58 -7.98
C ALA A 205 7.22 27.83 -6.54
N SER A 206 6.00 27.39 -6.21
CA SER A 206 5.36 27.57 -4.90
C SER A 206 5.33 26.31 -4.02
N ILE A 207 5.98 25.21 -4.43
CA ILE A 207 6.10 23.98 -3.61
C ILE A 207 7.27 24.09 -2.60
N THR A 208 7.87 25.27 -2.42
CA THR A 208 9.13 25.46 -1.70
C THR A 208 9.03 25.54 -0.17
N ALA A 209 7.88 25.39 0.48
CA ALA A 209 7.81 25.62 1.94
C ALA A 209 7.03 24.60 2.79
N THR A 210 6.18 23.73 2.24
CA THR A 210 5.22 22.96 3.08
C THR A 210 5.35 21.46 3.03
N THR A 211 6.18 20.89 2.15
CA THR A 211 6.44 19.45 2.16
C THR A 211 7.80 19.21 2.81
N PRO A 212 7.87 18.66 4.04
CA PRO A 212 9.16 18.32 4.63
C PRO A 212 9.83 17.26 3.75
N TRP A 213 10.91 17.69 3.09
CA TRP A 213 11.68 16.91 2.15
C TRP A 213 12.41 15.80 2.91
N LEU A 214 12.40 14.57 2.39
CA LEU A 214 13.34 13.55 2.89
C LEU A 214 14.77 14.07 2.67
N PRO A 215 15.69 13.90 3.64
CA PRO A 215 17.09 14.26 3.45
C PRO A 215 17.65 13.60 2.18
N ARG A 216 18.52 14.33 1.47
CA ARG A 216 19.28 13.78 0.33
C ARG A 216 19.94 12.48 0.81
N GLN A 217 19.65 11.35 0.12
CA GLN A 217 20.30 10.05 0.32
C GLN A 217 19.95 9.26 1.61
N CYS A 218 18.73 9.36 2.15
CA CYS A 218 18.26 8.37 3.12
C CYS A 218 18.10 6.98 2.47
N GLY A 219 18.80 5.99 3.01
CA GLY A 219 18.49 4.59 2.78
C GLY A 219 17.25 4.19 3.58
N ILE A 220 16.51 3.22 3.07
CA ILE A 220 15.48 2.51 3.80
C ILE A 220 15.94 1.07 3.97
N GLN A 221 16.09 0.69 5.23
CA GLN A 221 16.29 -0.69 5.60
C GLN A 221 14.94 -1.28 5.98
N VAL A 222 14.39 -2.11 5.10
CA VAL A 222 13.18 -2.88 5.43
C VAL A 222 13.58 -4.04 6.32
N HIS A 223 12.92 -4.15 7.47
CA HIS A 223 13.15 -5.24 8.42
C HIS A 223 12.29 -6.45 8.05
N TRP A 224 11.00 -6.21 7.82
CA TRP A 224 10.04 -7.24 7.45
C TRP A 224 8.80 -6.61 6.81
N VAL A 225 8.04 -7.44 6.10
CA VAL A 225 6.69 -7.13 5.61
C VAL A 225 5.76 -8.26 6.01
N LYS A 226 4.77 -7.97 6.86
CA LYS A 226 3.71 -8.92 7.19
C LYS A 226 2.55 -8.70 6.22
N ALA A 227 2.13 -9.72 5.49
CA ALA A 227 1.00 -9.64 4.58
C ALA A 227 0.01 -10.77 4.84
N SER A 228 -1.29 -10.48 4.75
CA SER A 228 -2.33 -11.49 4.87
C SER A 228 -2.34 -12.39 3.63
N LEU A 229 -2.76 -13.63 3.82
CA LEU A 229 -2.94 -14.57 2.71
C LEU A 229 -3.90 -14.01 1.65
N ALA A 230 -4.98 -13.34 2.08
CA ALA A 230 -5.93 -12.68 1.19
C ALA A 230 -5.26 -11.58 0.35
N TRP A 231 -4.32 -10.81 0.91
CA TRP A 231 -3.56 -9.82 0.16
C TRP A 231 -2.71 -10.46 -0.94
N VAL A 232 -1.99 -11.54 -0.62
CA VAL A 232 -1.17 -12.29 -1.59
C VAL A 232 -2.02 -12.81 -2.74
N ILE A 233 -3.23 -13.29 -2.46
CA ILE A 233 -4.12 -13.85 -3.48
C ILE A 233 -4.81 -12.75 -4.30
N SER A 234 -5.03 -11.58 -3.71
CA SER A 234 -5.72 -10.47 -4.37
C SER A 234 -5.01 -9.97 -5.63
N GLY A 235 -3.69 -10.19 -5.76
CA GLY A 235 -2.98 -9.88 -7.00
C GLY A 235 -3.12 -10.91 -8.11
N PHE A 236 -3.71 -12.07 -7.87
CA PHE A 236 -4.22 -12.94 -8.92
C PHE A 236 -5.70 -12.67 -9.19
N HIS A 237 -6.46 -12.34 -8.14
CA HIS A 237 -7.89 -12.05 -8.23
C HIS A 237 -8.25 -10.76 -7.50
N PRO A 238 -8.38 -9.63 -8.21
CA PRO A 238 -8.57 -8.33 -7.58
C PRO A 238 -9.88 -8.25 -6.77
N TYR A 239 -10.86 -9.10 -7.05
CA TYR A 239 -12.14 -9.17 -6.33
C TYR A 239 -12.05 -9.81 -4.94
N VAL A 240 -10.91 -10.43 -4.58
CA VAL A 240 -10.72 -10.95 -3.22
C VAL A 240 -10.66 -9.78 -2.24
N SER A 241 -11.60 -9.77 -1.30
CA SER A 241 -11.61 -8.80 -0.20
C SER A 241 -10.41 -9.02 0.70
N VAL A 242 -9.70 -7.94 1.02
CA VAL A 242 -8.51 -7.94 1.86
C VAL A 242 -8.87 -7.29 3.20
N PRO A 243 -9.04 -8.06 4.29
CA PRO A 243 -9.30 -7.50 5.61
C PRO A 243 -8.03 -6.84 6.19
N PRO A 244 -8.15 -6.01 7.24
CA PRO A 244 -7.02 -5.59 8.06
C PRO A 244 -6.20 -6.79 8.56
N LEU A 245 -4.92 -6.56 8.86
CA LEU A 245 -4.10 -7.58 9.50
C LEU A 245 -4.53 -7.69 10.97
N TYR A 246 -4.92 -8.87 11.46
CA TYR A 246 -5.45 -9.07 12.83
C TYR A 246 -6.79 -8.34 13.09
N PRO A 247 -7.85 -8.65 12.32
CA PRO A 247 -9.14 -7.94 12.42
C PRO A 247 -9.74 -8.01 13.83
N GLU A 248 -9.55 -9.11 14.56
CA GLU A 248 -10.10 -9.30 15.90
C GLU A 248 -9.54 -8.27 16.91
N ILE A 249 -8.25 -7.93 16.78
CA ILE A 249 -7.59 -6.94 17.65
C ILE A 249 -8.09 -5.53 17.32
N TYR A 250 -8.35 -5.26 16.03
CA TYR A 250 -8.95 -3.99 15.60
C TYR A 250 -10.38 -3.83 16.12
N ASP A 251 -11.20 -4.88 16.04
CA ASP A 251 -12.57 -4.87 16.55
C ASP A 251 -12.60 -4.64 18.06
N HIS A 252 -11.72 -5.32 18.81
CA HIS A 252 -11.55 -5.10 20.25
C HIS A 252 -11.11 -3.66 20.57
N LEU A 253 -10.09 -3.16 19.88
CA LEU A 253 -9.64 -1.77 20.05
C LEU A 253 -10.76 -0.77 19.80
N GLN A 254 -11.55 -0.98 18.74
CA GLN A 254 -12.68 -0.13 18.41
C GLN A 254 -13.77 -0.16 19.50
N ALA A 255 -14.09 -1.35 20.03
CA ALA A 255 -15.03 -1.49 21.13
C ALA A 255 -14.54 -0.75 22.39
N VAL A 256 -13.29 -0.96 22.80
CA VAL A 256 -12.71 -0.30 23.99
C VAL A 256 -12.65 1.23 23.81
N LEU A 257 -12.27 1.71 22.63
CA LEU A 257 -12.23 3.14 22.32
C LEU A 257 -13.63 3.77 22.34
N GLY A 258 -14.64 3.09 21.80
CA GLY A 258 -16.02 3.55 21.80
C GLY A 258 -16.61 3.59 23.22
N ASP A 259 -16.50 2.49 23.96
CA ASP A 259 -17.17 2.31 25.24
C ASP A 259 -16.54 3.14 26.36
N LYS A 260 -15.21 3.15 26.44
CA LYS A 260 -14.50 3.80 27.56
C LYS A 260 -14.06 5.22 27.26
N TYR A 261 -13.66 5.49 26.02
CA TYR A 261 -13.03 6.77 25.66
C TYR A 261 -13.92 7.64 24.77
N ARG A 262 -15.06 7.12 24.28
CA ARG A 262 -15.99 7.79 23.33
C ARG A 262 -15.28 8.25 22.06
N ILE A 263 -14.28 7.50 21.60
CA ILE A 263 -13.50 7.79 20.39
C ILE A 263 -14.03 6.89 19.27
N PHE A 264 -14.75 7.48 18.32
CA PHE A 264 -15.39 6.74 17.21
C PHE A 264 -14.73 6.96 15.84
N ARG A 265 -13.82 7.93 15.75
CA ARG A 265 -13.12 8.29 14.51
C ARG A 265 -11.64 8.33 14.81
N TYR A 266 -10.85 7.60 14.03
CA TYR A 266 -9.39 7.65 14.08
C TYR A 266 -8.81 6.97 12.83
N ASP A 267 -7.54 7.24 12.53
CA ASP A 267 -6.84 6.54 11.46
C ASP A 267 -6.38 5.17 11.96
N VAL A 268 -7.12 4.15 11.56
CA VAL A 268 -6.91 2.73 11.90
C VAL A 268 -5.52 2.23 11.45
N TYR A 269 -4.90 2.88 10.47
CA TYR A 269 -3.58 2.49 9.94
C TYR A 269 -2.46 3.46 10.36
N SER A 270 -2.72 4.35 11.33
CA SER A 270 -1.67 5.19 11.91
C SER A 270 -0.60 4.34 12.61
N GLU A 271 0.62 4.86 12.65
CA GLU A 271 1.76 4.15 13.24
C GLU A 271 1.54 3.80 14.73
N PRO A 272 1.03 4.68 15.61
CA PRO A 272 0.77 4.33 17.01
C PRO A 272 -0.24 3.20 17.18
N ILE A 273 -1.32 3.22 16.38
CA ILE A 273 -2.31 2.14 16.37
C ILE A 273 -1.67 0.84 15.89
N THR A 274 -0.91 0.89 14.80
CA THR A 274 -0.22 -0.29 14.25
C THR A 274 0.78 -0.88 15.26
N LYS A 275 1.54 -0.04 15.98
CA LYS A 275 2.43 -0.47 17.07
C LYS A 275 1.66 -1.20 18.16
N TYR A 276 0.52 -0.65 18.59
CA TYR A 276 -0.35 -1.30 19.57
C TYR A 276 -0.87 -2.66 19.10
N ILE A 277 -1.37 -2.75 17.87
CA ILE A 277 -1.91 -4.01 17.31
C ILE A 277 -0.84 -5.11 17.30
N LEU A 278 0.40 -4.78 16.90
CA LEU A 278 1.51 -5.74 16.91
C LEU A 278 1.91 -6.16 18.33
N GLN A 279 1.95 -5.24 19.28
CA GLN A 279 2.23 -5.55 20.69
C GLN A 279 1.18 -6.51 21.27
N GLN A 280 -0.10 -6.28 20.96
CA GLN A 280 -1.18 -7.18 21.40
C GLN A 280 -1.06 -8.56 20.76
N GLN A 281 -0.70 -8.64 19.48
CA GLN A 281 -0.47 -9.92 18.82
C GLN A 281 0.70 -10.70 19.44
N ASP A 282 1.77 -10.02 19.85
CA ASP A 282 2.94 -10.67 20.47
C ASP A 282 2.65 -11.11 21.92
N ASN A 283 1.79 -10.37 22.63
CA ASN A 283 1.39 -10.67 24.02
C ASN A 283 0.25 -11.70 24.14
N GLY A 284 -0.62 -11.78 23.12
CA GLY A 284 -1.86 -12.56 23.14
C GLY A 284 -1.74 -14.08 23.11
N ASN A 285 -0.53 -14.62 23.30
CA ASN A 285 -0.27 -16.08 23.35
C ASN A 285 -0.11 -16.65 24.77
N GLY A 286 -0.35 -15.89 25.85
CA GLY A 286 -0.18 -16.45 27.20
C GLY A 286 -0.52 -15.60 28.42
N GLY A 287 -1.62 -14.85 28.44
CA GLY A 287 -1.98 -14.04 29.61
C GLY A 287 -3.44 -14.17 30.05
N ASP A 288 -3.73 -15.16 30.91
CA ASP A 288 -4.83 -15.06 31.87
C ASP A 288 -4.55 -13.85 32.78
N GLY A 289 -5.19 -12.71 32.53
CA GLY A 289 -4.93 -11.52 33.34
C GLY A 289 -5.82 -10.35 33.01
N ASP A 290 -7.09 -10.44 33.41
CA ASP A 290 -8.10 -9.45 33.87
C ASP A 290 -8.01 -7.93 33.56
N ASP A 291 -7.06 -7.42 32.78
CA ASP A 291 -6.91 -5.99 32.50
C ASP A 291 -6.66 -5.66 31.01
N ASP A 292 -7.15 -6.50 30.10
CA ASP A 292 -7.21 -6.25 28.63
C ASP A 292 -8.03 -5.02 28.22
N SER A 293 -8.53 -4.30 29.22
CA SER A 293 -9.51 -3.24 29.08
C SER A 293 -8.90 -1.84 29.22
N ILE A 294 -7.63 -1.70 29.63
CA ILE A 294 -6.96 -0.40 29.76
C ILE A 294 -5.99 -0.19 28.61
N LEU A 295 -6.27 0.82 27.78
CA LEU A 295 -5.38 1.22 26.68
C LEU A 295 -4.16 2.00 27.22
N PRO A 296 -2.99 1.88 26.58
CA PRO A 296 -1.82 2.69 26.91
C PRO A 296 -2.14 4.18 26.91
N LYS A 297 -1.73 4.90 27.95
CA LYS A 297 -2.00 6.34 28.10
C LYS A 297 -1.50 7.15 26.92
N ASP A 298 -0.33 6.80 26.38
CA ASP A 298 0.26 7.50 25.22
C ASP A 298 -0.60 7.34 23.96
N LEU A 299 -1.20 6.17 23.76
CA LEU A 299 -2.12 5.92 22.65
C LEU A 299 -3.41 6.74 22.80
N VAL A 300 -4.00 6.74 23.99
CA VAL A 300 -5.22 7.51 24.28
C VAL A 300 -4.95 9.00 24.15
N ASN A 301 -3.82 9.50 24.67
CA ASN A 301 -3.43 10.89 24.56
C ASN A 301 -3.23 11.28 23.10
N PHE A 302 -2.50 10.47 22.32
CA PHE A 302 -2.36 10.66 20.89
C PHE A 302 -3.72 10.79 20.22
N LEU A 303 -4.66 9.88 20.47
CA LEU A 303 -6.00 9.92 19.87
C LEU A 303 -6.83 11.14 20.33
N ARG A 304 -6.68 11.58 21.59
CA ARG A 304 -7.40 12.73 22.16
C ARG A 304 -6.91 14.07 21.64
N THR A 305 -5.60 14.24 21.44
CA THR A 305 -5.01 15.50 20.93
C THR A 305 -5.66 15.95 19.62
N TYR A 306 -6.26 15.04 18.85
CA TYR A 306 -6.91 15.33 17.58
C TYR A 306 -8.44 15.48 17.65
N ILE A 307 -9.07 15.12 18.78
CA ILE A 307 -10.52 15.32 18.97
C ILE A 307 -10.81 16.75 19.40
N GLU A 308 -9.88 17.40 20.10
CA GLU A 308 -10.01 18.78 20.57
C GLU A 308 -9.86 19.81 19.45
N ASP A 309 -9.35 19.40 18.29
CA ASP A 309 -9.11 20.25 17.13
C ASP A 309 -10.12 19.88 16.02
N ASP A 310 -11.32 20.48 16.08
CA ASP A 310 -12.53 20.15 15.27
C ASP A 310 -12.30 20.20 13.74
N ASP A 311 -11.21 20.85 13.28
CA ASP A 311 -10.82 20.98 11.87
C ASP A 311 -9.73 19.98 11.42
N LEU A 312 -9.05 19.28 12.35
CA LEU A 312 -8.01 18.29 12.05
C LEU A 312 -8.58 16.88 12.16
N SER A 313 -9.36 16.49 11.15
CA SER A 313 -9.77 15.09 10.98
C SER A 313 -8.58 14.13 11.16
N ILE A 314 -8.67 13.22 12.13
CA ILE A 314 -7.63 12.24 12.51
C ILE A 314 -7.17 11.39 11.31
N GLU A 315 -8.07 11.14 10.37
CA GLU A 315 -7.78 10.39 9.17
C GLU A 315 -6.92 11.20 8.21
N SER A 316 -5.87 10.60 7.66
CA SER A 316 -5.15 11.23 6.56
C SER A 316 -6.12 11.55 5.41
N ARG A 317 -5.87 12.62 4.64
CA ARG A 317 -6.70 12.93 3.46
C ARG A 317 -6.81 11.75 2.49
N LEU A 318 -5.76 10.92 2.41
CA LEU A 318 -5.79 9.67 1.66
C LEU A 318 -6.78 8.67 2.28
N SER A 319 -6.71 8.42 3.58
CA SER A 319 -7.62 7.51 4.30
C SER A 319 -9.09 7.92 4.12
N GLN A 320 -9.37 9.22 4.09
CA GLN A 320 -10.72 9.74 3.85
C GLN A 320 -11.19 9.49 2.42
N VAL A 321 -10.34 9.74 1.42
CA VAL A 321 -10.64 9.45 0.02
C VAL A 321 -10.84 7.94 -0.18
N GLU A 322 -10.03 7.10 0.45
CA GLU A 322 -10.21 5.65 0.45
C GLU A 322 -11.59 5.27 1.00
N ARG A 323 -11.95 5.78 2.18
CA ARG A 323 -13.28 5.53 2.79
C ARG A 323 -14.44 6.02 1.90
N MET A 324 -14.34 7.20 1.31
CA MET A 324 -15.38 7.73 0.43
C MET A 324 -15.55 6.85 -0.82
N LEU A 325 -14.49 6.27 -1.37
CA LEU A 325 -14.62 5.29 -2.45
C LEU A 325 -15.31 4.01 -1.98
N GLU A 326 -15.03 3.53 -0.77
CA GLU A 326 -15.69 2.34 -0.21
C GLU A 326 -17.20 2.56 -0.05
N GLN A 327 -17.61 3.74 0.40
CA GLN A 327 -19.03 4.13 0.50
C GLN A 327 -19.75 4.07 -0.86
N GLU A 328 -19.01 4.34 -1.94
CA GLU A 328 -19.48 4.24 -3.32
C GLU A 328 -19.29 2.83 -3.93
N ASN A 329 -18.94 1.82 -3.12
CA ASN A 329 -18.61 0.46 -3.55
C ASN A 329 -17.49 0.37 -4.59
N ILE A 330 -16.56 1.34 -4.59
CA ILE A 330 -15.36 1.33 -5.41
C ILE A 330 -14.18 0.85 -4.56
N ASP A 331 -13.42 -0.10 -5.10
CA ASP A 331 -12.17 -0.55 -4.47
C ASP A 331 -11.17 0.62 -4.34
N PRO A 332 -10.77 1.00 -3.12
CA PRO A 332 -9.85 2.13 -2.90
C PRO A 332 -8.51 1.98 -3.61
N ARG A 333 -8.07 0.74 -3.87
CA ARG A 333 -6.82 0.46 -4.59
C ARG A 333 -6.83 1.00 -6.03
N VAL A 334 -8.02 1.29 -6.57
CA VAL A 334 -8.20 1.92 -7.88
C VAL A 334 -7.66 3.37 -7.90
N LEU A 335 -7.50 4.04 -6.76
CA LEU A 335 -6.91 5.38 -6.65
C LEU A 335 -5.60 5.52 -7.43
N TRP A 336 -4.77 4.48 -7.37
CA TRP A 336 -3.43 4.48 -7.97
C TRP A 336 -3.43 4.41 -9.50
N LYS A 337 -4.55 4.00 -10.13
CA LYS A 337 -4.80 4.07 -11.58
C LYS A 337 -4.65 5.52 -12.07
N TYR A 338 -5.14 6.46 -11.29
CA TYR A 338 -5.32 7.84 -11.72
C TYR A 338 -4.10 8.71 -11.43
N ARG A 339 -3.52 9.29 -12.49
CA ARG A 339 -2.35 10.18 -12.37
C ARG A 339 -2.63 11.42 -11.52
N PHE A 340 -3.82 12.01 -11.66
CA PHE A 340 -4.20 13.21 -10.88
C PHE A 340 -4.31 12.90 -9.39
N VAL A 341 -4.79 11.71 -9.02
CA VAL A 341 -4.85 11.26 -7.62
C VAL A 341 -3.44 11.05 -7.07
N ARG A 342 -2.56 10.38 -7.82
CA ARG A 342 -1.15 10.20 -7.44
C ARG A 342 -0.45 11.52 -7.14
N TYR A 343 -0.63 12.51 -8.03
CA TYR A 343 -0.09 13.85 -7.83
C TYR A 343 -0.74 14.55 -6.61
N GLY A 344 -2.06 14.41 -6.45
CA GLY A 344 -2.78 14.91 -5.28
C GLY A 344 -2.22 14.36 -3.97
N ILE A 345 -2.08 13.05 -3.84
CA ILE A 345 -1.56 12.40 -2.62
C ILE A 345 -0.16 12.94 -2.26
N VAL A 346 0.74 13.03 -3.25
CA VAL A 346 2.10 13.55 -3.02
C VAL A 346 2.11 15.00 -2.57
N THR A 347 1.24 15.82 -3.14
CA THR A 347 1.14 17.26 -2.83
C THR A 347 0.21 17.54 -1.65
N ASN A 348 -0.14 16.51 -0.87
CA ASN A 348 -1.12 16.57 0.21
C ASN A 348 -2.45 17.23 -0.20
N PHE A 349 -2.87 16.99 -1.45
CA PHE A 349 -4.05 17.54 -2.09
C PHE A 349 -4.10 19.07 -2.03
N ALA A 350 -3.23 19.72 -2.81
CA ALA A 350 -3.14 21.17 -2.92
C ALA A 350 -4.52 21.87 -2.93
N PRO A 351 -4.64 23.06 -2.30
CA PRO A 351 -5.90 23.79 -2.19
C PRO A 351 -6.49 24.03 -3.58
N GLY A 352 -7.64 23.41 -3.86
CA GLY A 352 -8.27 23.39 -5.19
C GLY A 352 -8.71 21.99 -5.63
N ASN A 353 -8.11 20.93 -5.07
CA ASN A 353 -8.60 19.56 -5.22
C ASN A 353 -9.38 19.15 -3.98
N SER A 354 -10.66 19.55 -3.88
CA SER A 354 -11.50 19.04 -2.80
C SER A 354 -11.61 17.51 -2.87
N ARG A 355 -11.75 16.87 -1.71
CA ARG A 355 -11.94 15.41 -1.60
C ARG A 355 -13.10 14.94 -2.48
N ASP A 356 -14.22 15.67 -2.43
CA ASP A 356 -15.41 15.40 -3.23
C ASP A 356 -15.15 15.51 -4.73
N ALA A 357 -14.35 16.50 -5.18
CA ALA A 357 -14.00 16.64 -6.59
C ALA A 357 -13.15 15.47 -7.09
N ILE A 358 -12.25 14.94 -6.24
CA ILE A 358 -11.45 13.74 -6.57
C ILE A 358 -12.35 12.52 -6.73
N ILE A 359 -13.22 12.28 -5.75
CA ILE A 359 -14.16 11.15 -5.77
C ILE A 359 -15.10 11.25 -6.97
N THR A 360 -15.70 12.42 -7.20
CA THR A 360 -16.59 12.66 -8.36
C THR A 360 -15.88 12.38 -9.68
N ARG A 361 -14.61 12.78 -9.83
CA ARG A 361 -13.83 12.49 -11.04
C ARG A 361 -13.53 10.99 -11.19
N ILE A 362 -13.22 10.29 -10.10
CA ILE A 362 -13.00 8.83 -10.14
C ILE A 362 -14.29 8.11 -10.50
N LEU A 363 -15.42 8.45 -9.85
CA LEU A 363 -16.74 7.88 -10.12
C LEU A 363 -17.13 8.05 -11.60
N ALA A 364 -16.98 9.27 -12.13
CA ALA A 364 -17.27 9.53 -13.53
C ALA A 364 -16.39 8.71 -14.48
N ALA A 365 -15.10 8.56 -14.15
CA ALA A 365 -14.16 7.76 -14.95
C ALA A 365 -14.47 6.26 -14.89
N GLU A 366 -14.76 5.69 -13.71
CA GLU A 366 -15.12 4.28 -13.55
C GLU A 366 -16.47 3.97 -14.24
N LYS A 367 -17.47 4.85 -14.08
CA LYS A 367 -18.77 4.71 -14.76
C LYS A 367 -18.61 4.71 -16.27
N ARG A 368 -17.76 5.60 -16.81
CA ARG A 368 -17.46 5.64 -18.25
C ARG A 368 -16.82 4.34 -18.72
N VAL A 369 -15.82 3.82 -18.00
CA VAL A 369 -15.18 2.54 -18.33
C VAL A 369 -16.20 1.39 -18.31
N GLN A 370 -17.12 1.39 -17.34
CA GLN A 370 -18.16 0.37 -17.23
C GLN A 370 -19.18 0.44 -18.38
N GLN A 371 -19.57 1.65 -18.80
CA GLN A 371 -20.44 1.86 -19.97
C GLN A 371 -19.77 1.42 -21.28
N GLU A 372 -18.50 1.80 -21.47
CA GLU A 372 -17.70 1.36 -22.63
C GLU A 372 -17.65 -0.17 -22.68
N LYS A 373 -17.37 -0.83 -21.56
CA LYS A 373 -17.38 -2.30 -21.45
C LYS A 373 -18.73 -2.92 -21.84
N GLN A 374 -19.85 -2.40 -21.33
CA GLN A 374 -21.18 -2.91 -21.65
C GLN A 374 -21.51 -2.77 -23.14
N SER A 375 -21.17 -1.62 -23.74
CA SER A 375 -21.40 -1.39 -25.17
C SER A 375 -20.62 -2.36 -26.07
N ILE A 376 -19.37 -2.67 -25.68
CA ILE A 376 -18.51 -3.62 -26.38
C ILE A 376 -19.08 -5.05 -26.26
N ILE A 377 -19.49 -5.46 -25.06
CA ILE A 377 -20.09 -6.80 -24.85
C ILE A 377 -21.34 -6.96 -25.71
N LYS A 378 -22.18 -5.91 -25.78
CA LYS A 378 -23.37 -5.91 -26.63
C LYS A 378 -23.01 -6.08 -28.11
N GLN A 379 -22.08 -5.27 -28.63
CA GLN A 379 -21.63 -5.38 -30.02
C GLN A 379 -21.06 -6.77 -30.36
N TYR A 380 -20.32 -7.37 -29.43
CA TYR A 380 -19.78 -8.72 -29.61
C TYR A 380 -20.90 -9.76 -29.70
N ASN A 381 -21.86 -9.73 -28.77
CA ASN A 381 -22.99 -10.66 -28.77
C ASN A 381 -23.82 -10.52 -30.05
N ASP A 382 -24.06 -9.28 -30.49
CA ASP A 382 -24.78 -8.99 -31.74
C ASP A 382 -24.03 -9.54 -32.97
N ALA A 383 -22.70 -9.43 -33.00
CA ALA A 383 -21.87 -9.97 -34.07
C ALA A 383 -21.85 -11.51 -34.10
N THR A 384 -21.81 -12.16 -32.94
CA THR A 384 -21.87 -13.63 -32.85
C THR A 384 -23.25 -14.21 -33.11
N ALA A 385 -24.32 -13.42 -32.97
CA ALA A 385 -25.68 -13.88 -33.30
C ALA A 385 -25.97 -13.90 -34.81
N LEU A 386 -25.11 -13.26 -35.62
CA LEU A 386 -25.23 -13.18 -37.09
C LEU A 386 -24.41 -14.25 -37.82
N THR A 387 -23.66 -15.09 -37.10
CA THR A 387 -22.89 -16.23 -37.59
C THR A 387 -23.51 -17.52 -37.10
#